data_AF-A0A1M6SI07-F1
#
_entry.id   AF-A0A1M6SI07-F1
#
_cell.length_a   1.000
_cell.length_b   1.000
_cell.length_c   1.000
_cell.angle_alpha   90.00
_cell.angle_beta   90.00
_cell.angle_gamma   90.00
#
_symmetry.space_group_name_H-M   'P 1'
#
loop_
_entity.id
_entity.type
_entity.pdbx_description
1 polymer ?
#
loop_
_entity_poly.entity_id
_entity_poly.type
_entity_poly.pdbx_seq_one_letter_code
_entity_poly.pdbx_strand_id
1 'polypeptide(L)'
;MEENKRTVAEVTIHYKKQRLMSLIFDTKETADAVVEILSGHLNEKGKREFSFSGEIKTIYSGDVIVDELNDWMEGKIEPKGTILDLMKILDGLN
;
A
#
# COMPACT_ATOMS: atom_id res chain seq x y z
N MET A 1 -9.87 21.54 2.41
CA MET A 1 -10.16 20.21 1.84
C MET A 1 -8.83 19.49 1.74
N GLU A 2 -8.48 18.67 2.72
CA GLU A 2 -7.14 18.07 2.84
C GLU A 2 -7.23 16.60 3.32
N GLU A 3 -8.37 15.93 3.06
CA GLU A 3 -8.64 14.55 3.49
C GLU A 3 -8.58 13.52 2.34
N ASN A 4 -7.98 13.89 1.21
CA ASN A 4 -8.10 13.11 -0.02
C ASN A 4 -6.94 12.12 -0.26
N LYS A 5 -5.90 12.13 0.57
CA LYS A 5 -4.79 11.17 0.48
C LYS A 5 -4.51 10.62 1.87
N ARG A 6 -4.93 9.38 2.12
CA ARG A 6 -4.67 8.69 3.40
C ARG A 6 -3.42 7.83 3.24
N THR A 7 -2.42 8.04 4.09
CA THR A 7 -1.29 7.12 4.21
C THR A 7 -1.65 5.98 5.16
N VAL A 8 -1.17 4.78 4.83
CA VAL A 8 -1.30 3.57 5.65
C VAL A 8 0.06 2.89 5.72
N ALA A 9 0.27 2.10 6.76
CA ALA A 9 1.40 1.19 6.84
C ALA A 9 0.96 -0.20 6.37
N GLU A 10 1.63 -0.74 5.34
CA GLU A 10 1.50 -2.14 4.95
C GLU A 10 2.62 -2.95 5.59
N VAL A 11 2.26 -4.04 6.27
CA VAL A 11 3.18 -5.09 6.67
C VAL A 11 2.94 -6.30 5.80
N THR A 12 3.97 -6.72 5.05
CA THR A 12 3.96 -7.96 4.28
C THR A 12 4.62 -9.07 5.08
N ILE A 13 3.90 -10.17 5.28
CA ILE A 13 4.39 -11.37 5.94
C ILE A 13 4.82 -12.35 4.86
N HIS A 14 6.06 -12.84 4.97
CA HIS A 14 6.60 -13.86 4.10
C HIS A 14 6.77 -15.17 4.87
N TYR A 15 6.46 -16.29 4.22
CA TYR A 15 6.80 -17.63 4.68
C TYR A 15 7.70 -18.30 3.65
N LYS A 16 8.86 -18.80 4.08
CA LYS A 16 9.90 -19.38 3.22
C LYS A 16 10.25 -18.48 2.03
N LYS A 17 10.40 -17.17 2.29
CA LYS A 17 10.69 -16.11 1.30
C LYS A 17 9.57 -15.87 0.27
N GLN A 18 8.42 -16.52 0.40
CA GLN A 18 7.25 -16.28 -0.43
C GLN A 18 6.26 -15.40 0.32
N ARG A 19 5.62 -14.46 -0.38
CA ARG A 19 4.58 -13.62 0.21
C ARG A 19 3.41 -14.50 0.65
N LEU A 20 3.10 -14.48 1.94
CA LEU A 20 1.97 -15.19 2.52
C LEU A 20 0.73 -14.30 2.54
N MET A 21 0.86 -13.12 3.13
CA MET A 21 -0.24 -12.16 3.27
C MET A 21 0.28 -10.74 3.52
N SER A 22 -0.60 -9.76 3.42
CA SER A 22 -0.37 -8.38 3.85
C SER A 22 -1.40 -7.92 4.87
N LEU A 23 -0.97 -7.11 5.81
CA LEU A 23 -1.81 -6.43 6.79
C LEU A 23 -1.68 -4.92 6.59
N ILE A 24 -2.80 -4.20 6.60
CA ILE A 24 -2.84 -2.75 6.44
C ILE A 24 -3.23 -2.11 7.77
N PHE A 25 -2.47 -1.10 8.17
CA PHE A 25 -2.64 -0.36 9.41
C PHE A 25 -2.77 1.12 9.15
N ASP A 26 -3.59 1.78 9.96
CA ASP A 26 -3.81 3.22 9.88
C ASP A 26 -2.59 4.05 10.29
N THR A 27 -1.74 3.49 11.17
CA THR A 27 -0.52 4.16 11.65
C THR A 27 0.67 3.20 11.61
N LYS A 28 1.86 3.78 11.49
CA LYS A 28 3.11 3.02 11.53
C LYS A 28 3.35 2.43 12.92
N GLU A 29 3.02 3.17 13.99
CA GLU A 29 3.23 2.69 15.36
C GLU A 29 2.45 1.39 15.64
N THR A 30 1.22 1.28 15.14
CA THR A 30 0.44 0.04 15.28
C THR A 30 1.03 -1.11 14.46
N ALA A 31 1.50 -0.83 13.24
CA ALA A 31 2.17 -1.82 12.41
C ALA A 31 3.44 -2.37 13.08
N ASP A 32 4.29 -1.48 13.61
CA ASP A 32 5.54 -1.83 14.29
C ASP A 32 5.26 -2.69 15.54
N ALA A 33 4.27 -2.31 16.36
CA ALA A 33 3.88 -3.07 17.55
C ALA A 33 3.39 -4.50 17.20
N VAL A 34 2.63 -4.65 16.12
CA VAL A 34 2.16 -5.97 15.68
C VAL A 34 3.32 -6.83 15.19
N VAL A 35 4.27 -6.27 14.42
CA VAL A 35 5.47 -6.99 13.98
C VAL A 35 6.29 -7.47 15.17
N GLU A 36 6.44 -6.64 16.21
CA GLU A 36 7.15 -7.01 17.44
C GLU A 36 6.46 -8.18 18.16
N ILE A 37 5.14 -8.11 18.34
CA ILE A 37 4.35 -9.17 18.99
C ILE A 37 4.45 -10.49 18.21
N LEU A 38 4.27 -10.45 16.89
CA LEU A 38 4.36 -11.65 16.04
C LEU A 38 5.78 -12.25 16.10
N SER A 39 6.81 -11.41 16.03
CA SER A 39 8.21 -11.85 16.12
C SER A 39 8.53 -12.48 17.47
N GLY A 40 7.91 -12.00 18.56
CA GLY A 40 8.03 -12.56 19.90
C GLY A 40 7.43 -13.96 20.06
N HIS A 41 6.41 -14.30 19.28
CA HIS A 41 5.77 -15.62 19.32
C HIS A 41 6.49 -16.68 18.47
N LEU A 42 7.43 -16.29 17.61
CA LEU A 42 8.18 -17.22 16.78
C LEU A 42 9.33 -17.88 17.55
N ASN A 43 9.39 -19.21 17.49
CA ASN A 43 10.57 -19.97 17.91
C ASN A 43 11.72 -19.83 16.88
N GLU A 44 12.89 -20.41 17.15
CA GLU A 44 14.06 -20.30 16.26
C GLU A 44 13.81 -20.78 14.83
N LYS A 45 13.00 -21.83 14.66
CA LYS A 45 12.60 -22.30 13.33
C LYS A 45 11.69 -21.27 12.65
N GLY A 46 10.71 -20.75 13.37
CA GLY A 46 9.80 -19.71 12.91
C GLY A 46 10.53 -18.46 12.46
N LYS A 47 11.54 -18.00 13.22
CA LYS A 47 12.36 -16.83 12.85
C LYS A 47 13.19 -17.02 11.56
N ARG A 48 13.47 -18.27 11.16
CA ARG A 48 14.16 -18.58 9.89
C ARG A 48 13.19 -18.69 8.71
N GLU A 49 11.97 -19.14 8.96
CA GLU A 49 10.97 -19.38 7.92
C GLU A 49 10.10 -18.15 7.67
N PHE A 50 9.84 -17.32 8.68
CA PHE A 50 9.06 -16.10 8.55
C PHE A 50 9.95 -14.86 8.48
N SER A 51 9.55 -13.91 7.64
CA SER A 51 10.13 -12.57 7.60
C SER A 51 9.05 -11.52 7.35
N PHE A 52 9.25 -10.33 7.90
CA PHE A 52 8.32 -9.21 7.82
C PHE A 52 8.98 -8.05 7.06
N SER A 53 8.23 -7.36 6.21
CA SER A 53 8.66 -6.12 5.57
C SER A 53 7.57 -5.06 5.67
N GLY A 54 7.96 -3.84 6.02
CA GLY A 54 7.03 -2.70 6.15
C GLY A 54 7.22 -1.68 5.03
N GLU A 55 6.11 -1.11 4.55
CA GLU A 55 6.09 -0.02 3.56
C GLU A 55 4.97 0.98 3.91
N ILE A 56 5.22 2.28 3.72
CA ILE A 56 4.15 3.29 3.82
C ILE A 56 3.54 3.48 2.44
N LYS A 57 2.22 3.28 2.34
CA LYS A 57 1.46 3.40 1.09
C LYS A 57 0.44 4.51 1.18
N THR A 58 0.24 5.21 0.07
CA THR A 58 -0.88 6.12 -0.09
C THR A 58 -2.07 5.34 -0.63
N ILE A 59 -3.19 5.37 0.10
CA ILE A 59 -4.49 4.91 -0.38
C ILE A 59 -5.24 6.12 -0.95
N TYR A 60 -5.69 5.95 -2.18
CA TYR A 60 -6.59 6.87 -2.86
C TYR A 60 -8.02 6.39 -2.65
N SER A 61 -8.91 7.26 -2.18
CA SER A 61 -10.34 6.96 -2.18
C SER A 61 -10.86 6.98 -3.62
N GLY A 62 -11.97 6.28 -3.86
CA GLY A 62 -12.61 6.26 -5.19
C GLY A 62 -12.94 7.68 -5.67
N ASP A 63 -13.45 8.53 -4.79
CA ASP A 63 -13.81 9.92 -5.09
C ASP A 63 -12.59 10.72 -5.57
N VAL A 64 -11.42 10.48 -4.98
CA VAL A 64 -10.19 11.21 -5.34
C VAL A 64 -9.65 10.78 -6.70
N ILE A 65 -9.79 9.50 -7.02
CA ILE A 65 -9.47 9.00 -8.36
C ILE A 65 -10.43 9.64 -9.37
N VAL A 66 -11.72 9.73 -9.06
CA VAL A 66 -12.74 10.34 -9.94
C VAL A 66 -12.48 11.84 -10.12
N ASP A 67 -12.17 12.58 -9.06
CA ASP A 67 -11.84 14.00 -9.14
C ASP A 67 -10.58 14.26 -9.97
N GLU A 68 -9.49 13.50 -9.73
CA GLU A 68 -8.26 13.62 -10.53
C GLU A 68 -8.52 13.25 -12.01
N LEU A 69 -9.39 12.26 -12.30
CA LEU A 69 -9.80 11.94 -13.67
C LEU A 69 -10.60 13.07 -14.33
N ASN A 70 -11.54 13.68 -13.61
CA ASN A 70 -12.34 14.79 -14.13
C ASN A 70 -11.45 16.02 -14.42
N ASP A 71 -10.56 16.38 -13.50
CA ASP A 71 -9.64 17.49 -13.71
C ASP A 71 -8.69 17.24 -14.90
N TRP A 72 -8.30 15.99 -15.14
CA TRP A 72 -7.54 15.61 -16.33
C TRP A 72 -8.38 15.76 -17.62
N MET A 73 -9.61 15.23 -17.64
CA MET A 73 -10.50 15.33 -18.80
C MET A 73 -10.82 16.80 -19.16
N GLU A 74 -10.85 17.68 -18.17
CA GLU A 74 -11.04 19.12 -18.34
C GLU A 74 -9.73 19.86 -18.71
N GLY A 75 -8.60 19.16 -18.81
CA GLY A 75 -7.30 19.72 -19.18
C GLY A 75 -6.65 20.59 -18.10
N LYS A 76 -7.12 20.50 -16.85
CA LYS A 76 -6.61 21.29 -15.72
C LYS A 76 -5.30 20.72 -15.15
N ILE A 77 -5.09 19.41 -15.29
CA ILE A 77 -3.90 18.73 -14.78
C ILE A 77 -3.25 17.84 -15.84
N GLU A 78 -1.92 17.69 -15.74
CA GLU A 78 -1.17 16.68 -16.47
C GLU A 78 -1.15 15.37 -15.65
N PRO A 79 -1.54 14.22 -16.22
CA PRO A 79 -1.66 12.97 -15.47
C PRO A 79 -0.29 12.48 -14.99
N LYS A 80 -0.17 12.23 -13.69
CA LYS A 80 1.02 11.67 -13.02
C LYS A 80 0.57 10.64 -11.98
N GLY A 81 1.46 9.71 -11.63
CA GLY A 81 1.16 8.68 -10.62
C GLY A 81 -0.05 7.82 -11.01
N THR A 82 -1.02 7.68 -10.10
CA THR A 82 -2.17 6.75 -10.22
C THR A 82 -2.98 6.94 -11.49
N ILE A 83 -3.30 8.17 -11.90
CA ILE A 83 -4.06 8.42 -13.14
C ILE A 83 -3.26 8.01 -14.38
N LEU A 84 -1.97 8.33 -14.42
CA LEU A 84 -1.09 7.92 -15.52
C LEU A 84 -0.99 6.39 -15.61
N ASP A 85 -0.89 5.71 -14.47
CA ASP A 85 -0.81 4.25 -14.43
C ASP A 85 -2.15 3.59 -14.82
N LEU A 86 -3.29 4.17 -14.42
CA LEU A 86 -4.61 3.76 -14.91
C LEU A 86 -4.74 3.92 -16.42
N MET A 87 -4.27 5.03 -16.99
CA MET A 87 -4.28 5.24 -18.45
C MET A 87 -3.46 4.17 -19.18
N LYS A 88 -2.25 3.84 -18.72
CA LYS A 88 -1.44 2.77 -19.32
C LYS A 88 -2.18 1.43 -19.33
N ILE A 89 -2.91 1.11 -18.25
CA ILE A 89 -3.72 -0.12 -18.15
C ILE A 89 -4.86 -0.09 -19.18
N LEU A 90 -5.58 1.04 -19.29
CA LEU A 90 -6.71 1.20 -20.21
C LEU A 90 -6.28 1.21 -21.69
N ASP A 91 -5.14 1.82 -21.99
CA ASP A 91 -4.55 1.87 -23.33
C ASP A 91 -3.91 0.53 -23.75
N GLY A 92 -3.88 -0.47 -22.86
CA GLY A 92 -3.27 -1.77 -23.13
C GLY A 92 -1.74 -1.71 -23.27
N LEU A 93 -1.11 -0.63 -22.77
CA LEU A 93 0.33 -0.44 -22.72
C LEU A 93 0.88 -1.15 -21.47
N ASN A 94 0.82 -2.48 -21.46
CA ASN A 94 1.56 -3.33 -20.53
C ASN A 94 2.97 -3.61 -21.05
#